data_AF-A0A916QPY7-F1
#
_entry.id   AF-A0A916QPY7-F1
#
_cell.length_a   1.000
_cell.length_b   1.000
_cell.length_c   1.000
_cell.angle_alpha   90.00
_cell.angle_beta   90.00
_cell.angle_gamma   90.00
#
_symmetry.space_group_name_H-M   'P 1'
#
loop_
_entity.id
_entity.type
_entity.pdbx_description
1 polymer ?
#
loop_
_entity_poly.entity_id
_entity_poly.type
_entity_poly.pdbx_seq_one_letter_code
_entity_poly.pdbx_strand_id
1 'polypeptide(L)'
;MSNSLISKLKISRFLSILHKNLINRSWIFWFGLSLAIVLIYSFESLKTSLQSEYFIQDDARQHIFWMRRFLDAELFPQDFIADYFQSVAPWGYKTFYWLITSLGIDPIFLGKSLPIFLGLISTIYCFGISLQILPIPAVGFFSSLILNQTLWMEDDLVSATPRAFFYPLF
;
A
#
# COMPACT_ATOMS: atom_id res chain seq x y z
N MET A 1 -2.82 6.51 31.29
CA MET A 1 -3.66 5.32 30.95
C MET A 1 -4.97 5.68 30.23
N SER A 2 -5.07 6.83 29.54
CA SER A 2 -6.35 7.40 29.04
C SER A 2 -6.49 7.42 27.49
N ASN A 3 -5.40 7.63 26.74
CA ASN A 3 -5.48 7.76 25.27
C ASN A 3 -5.81 6.45 24.52
N SER A 4 -5.46 5.30 25.08
CA SER A 4 -5.71 3.98 24.48
C SER A 4 -7.20 3.59 24.47
N LEU A 5 -7.97 3.99 25.48
CA LEU A 5 -9.40 3.70 25.56
C LEU A 5 -10.19 4.56 24.58
N ILE A 6 -9.80 5.82 24.42
CA ILE A 6 -10.43 6.78 23.51
C ILE A 6 -10.18 6.37 22.04
N SER A 7 -8.97 5.91 21.69
CA SER A 7 -8.69 5.43 20.33
C SER A 7 -9.45 4.14 20.02
N LYS A 8 -9.52 3.18 20.96
CA LYS A 8 -10.31 1.95 20.82
C LYS A 8 -11.80 2.22 20.60
N LEU A 9 -12.37 3.22 21.29
CA LEU A 9 -13.76 3.65 21.12
C LEU A 9 -14.03 4.28 19.74
N LYS A 10 -13.08 5.03 19.18
CA LYS A 10 -13.21 5.59 17.83
C LYS A 10 -13.11 4.52 16.75
N ILE A 11 -12.18 3.58 16.89
CA ILE A 11 -12.01 2.46 15.95
C ILE A 11 -13.22 1.53 16.01
N SER A 12 -13.71 1.17 17.19
CA SER A 12 -14.89 0.32 17.32
C SER A 12 -16.15 0.97 16.75
N ARG A 13 -16.31 2.29 16.96
CA ARG A 13 -17.40 3.07 16.37
C ARG A 13 -17.28 3.16 14.84
N PHE A 14 -16.07 3.35 14.31
CA PHE A 14 -15.81 3.32 12.88
C PHE A 14 -16.18 1.97 12.26
N LEU A 15 -15.68 0.87 12.84
CA LEU A 15 -16.01 -0.48 12.39
C LEU A 15 -17.51 -0.79 12.50
N SER A 16 -18.19 -0.30 13.53
CA SER A 16 -19.64 -0.46 13.71
C SER A 16 -20.46 0.32 12.68
N ILE A 17 -20.05 1.54 12.33
CA ILE A 17 -20.68 2.34 11.27
C ILE A 17 -20.49 1.66 9.91
N LEU A 18 -19.26 1.20 9.64
CA LEU A 18 -18.96 0.42 8.44
C LEU A 18 -19.89 -0.79 8.34
N HIS A 19 -20.00 -1.58 9.41
CA HIS A 19 -20.84 -2.78 9.46
C HIS A 19 -22.34 -2.49 9.29
N LYS A 20 -22.90 -1.50 10.01
CA LYS A 20 -24.33 -1.15 9.90
C LYS A 20 -24.69 -0.68 8.49
N ASN A 21 -23.78 0.04 7.84
CA ASN A 21 -24.06 0.63 6.53
C ASN A 21 -23.72 -0.29 5.36
N LEU A 22 -22.88 -1.31 5.55
CA LEU A 22 -22.65 -2.38 4.56
C LEU A 22 -23.93 -3.20 4.26
N ILE A 23 -24.99 -3.07 5.05
CA ILE A 23 -26.30 -3.66 4.78
C ILE A 23 -27.09 -2.85 3.71
N ASN A 24 -26.69 -1.60 3.47
CA ASN A 24 -27.33 -0.72 2.48
C ASN A 24 -26.77 -1.00 1.07
N ARG A 25 -27.66 -1.34 0.13
CA ARG A 25 -27.29 -1.61 -1.27
C ARG A 25 -26.53 -0.46 -1.94
N SER A 26 -26.85 0.78 -1.61
CA SER A 26 -26.13 1.95 -2.13
C SER A 26 -24.69 1.97 -1.64
N TRP A 27 -24.46 1.70 -0.36
CA TRP A 27 -23.11 1.66 0.21
C TRP A 27 -22.26 0.58 -0.43
N ILE A 28 -22.80 -0.65 -0.55
CA ILE A 28 -22.10 -1.76 -1.21
C ILE A 28 -21.72 -1.39 -2.64
N PHE A 29 -22.66 -0.78 -3.38
CA PHE A 29 -22.41 -0.36 -4.76
C PHE A 29 -21.26 0.65 -4.85
N TRP A 30 -21.31 1.75 -4.11
CA TRP A 30 -20.28 2.80 -4.18
C TRP A 30 -18.93 2.36 -3.63
N PHE A 31 -18.94 1.56 -2.56
CA PHE A 31 -17.72 0.98 -2.02
C PHE A 31 -17.10 -0.02 -3.01
N GLY A 32 -17.92 -0.93 -3.56
CA GLY A 32 -17.49 -1.87 -4.59
C GLY A 32 -16.94 -1.18 -5.83
N LEU A 33 -17.55 -0.08 -6.26
CA LEU A 33 -17.05 0.73 -7.37
C LEU A 33 -15.69 1.36 -7.05
N SER A 34 -15.49 1.84 -5.82
CA SER A 34 -14.20 2.39 -5.35
C SER A 34 -13.11 1.31 -5.38
N LEU A 35 -13.43 0.10 -4.91
CA LEU A 35 -12.52 -1.05 -4.96
C LEU A 35 -12.23 -1.50 -6.39
N ALA A 36 -13.22 -1.47 -7.28
CA ALA A 36 -13.03 -1.83 -8.68
C ALA A 36 -12.03 -0.88 -9.37
N ILE A 37 -12.10 0.43 -9.12
CA ILE A 37 -11.18 1.41 -9.72
C ILE A 37 -9.74 1.15 -9.29
N VAL A 38 -9.48 1.00 -7.99
CA VAL A 38 -8.10 0.73 -7.52
C VAL A 38 -7.57 -0.61 -8.04
N LEU A 39 -8.43 -1.64 -8.17
CA LEU A 39 -8.04 -2.92 -8.76
C LEU A 39 -7.72 -2.81 -10.25
N ILE A 40 -8.44 -1.98 -11.01
CA ILE A 40 -8.15 -1.72 -12.43
C ILE A 40 -6.77 -1.07 -12.57
N TYR A 41 -6.47 -0.01 -11.81
CA TYR A 41 -5.16 0.65 -11.85
C TYR A 41 -4.03 -0.28 -11.38
N SER A 42 -4.28 -1.01 -10.30
CA SER A 42 -3.37 -2.04 -9.79
C SER A 42 -3.03 -3.09 -10.84
N PHE A 43 -4.06 -3.57 -11.55
CA PHE A 43 -3.89 -4.61 -12.56
C PHE A 43 -3.07 -4.10 -13.75
N GLU A 44 -3.37 -2.90 -14.27
CA GLU A 44 -2.61 -2.33 -15.39
C GLU A 44 -1.15 -2.02 -14.99
N SER A 45 -0.91 -1.53 -13.77
CA SER A 45 0.43 -1.31 -13.24
C SER A 45 1.20 -2.63 -13.11
N LEU A 46 0.58 -3.66 -12.49
CA LEU A 46 1.22 -4.96 -12.32
C LEU A 46 1.51 -5.61 -13.67
N LYS A 47 0.53 -5.61 -14.57
CA LYS A 47 0.66 -6.14 -15.93
C LYS A 47 1.84 -5.52 -16.65
N THR A 48 1.95 -4.18 -16.62
CA THR A 48 3.10 -3.47 -17.21
C THR A 48 4.41 -3.89 -16.56
N SER A 49 4.47 -3.96 -15.23
CA SER A 49 5.67 -4.35 -14.50
C SER A 49 6.14 -5.80 -14.73
N LEU A 50 5.22 -6.69 -15.13
CA LEU A 50 5.49 -8.10 -15.39
C LEU A 50 5.83 -8.39 -16.85
N GLN A 51 5.78 -7.40 -17.76
CA GLN A 51 6.17 -7.56 -19.16
C GLN A 51 7.66 -7.93 -19.31
N SER A 52 8.49 -7.51 -18.37
CA SER A 52 9.91 -7.84 -18.31
C SER A 52 10.36 -7.99 -16.87
N GLU A 53 11.27 -8.93 -16.62
CA GLU A 53 11.91 -9.10 -15.32
C GLU A 53 12.63 -7.80 -14.90
N TYR A 54 13.24 -7.10 -15.86
CA TYR A 54 14.01 -5.87 -15.67
C TYR A 54 13.16 -4.60 -15.64
N PHE A 55 11.84 -4.69 -15.82
CA PHE A 55 10.96 -3.54 -15.66
C PHE A 55 10.75 -3.27 -14.16
N ILE A 56 11.58 -2.38 -13.61
CA ILE A 56 11.58 -1.98 -12.20
C ILE A 56 11.54 -0.46 -12.16
N GLN A 57 10.63 0.10 -11.37
CA GLN A 57 10.50 1.55 -11.19
C GLN A 57 11.80 2.17 -10.64
N ASP A 58 12.06 3.42 -11.00
CA ASP A 58 13.34 4.10 -10.77
C ASP A 58 13.79 4.14 -9.29
N ASP A 59 12.90 4.51 -8.37
CA ASP A 59 13.20 4.51 -6.93
C ASP A 59 13.27 3.09 -6.35
N ALA A 60 12.42 2.19 -6.85
CA ALA A 60 12.44 0.78 -6.45
C ALA A 60 13.80 0.12 -6.74
N ARG A 61 14.46 0.50 -7.85
CA ARG A 61 15.81 0.01 -8.18
C ARG A 61 16.86 0.36 -7.12
N GLN A 62 16.67 1.46 -6.39
CA GLN A 62 17.59 1.89 -5.33
C GLN A 62 17.21 1.28 -3.98
N HIS A 63 15.91 1.17 -3.69
CA HIS A 63 15.44 0.78 -2.37
C HIS A 63 15.23 -0.72 -2.16
N ILE A 64 15.02 -1.51 -3.22
CA ILE A 64 14.63 -2.92 -3.10
C ILE A 64 15.75 -3.89 -3.51
N PHE A 65 16.64 -3.52 -4.45
CA PHE A 65 17.60 -4.46 -5.03
C PHE A 65 18.50 -5.17 -3.98
N TRP A 66 19.02 -4.41 -3.01
CA TRP A 66 19.90 -4.90 -1.95
C TRP A 66 19.20 -5.92 -1.04
N MET A 67 17.86 -5.91 -0.99
CA MET A 67 17.08 -6.84 -0.16
C MET A 67 17.16 -8.29 -0.66
N ARG A 68 17.67 -8.53 -1.89
CA ARG A 68 18.01 -9.90 -2.30
C ARG A 68 19.06 -10.54 -1.39
N ARG A 69 19.82 -9.75 -0.63
CA ARG A 69 20.68 -10.24 0.48
C ARG A 69 19.92 -11.05 1.54
N PHE A 70 18.60 -10.89 1.65
CA PHE A 70 17.77 -11.72 2.54
C PHE A 70 17.60 -13.16 2.03
N LEU A 71 17.76 -13.40 0.73
CA LEU A 71 17.77 -14.74 0.14
C LEU A 71 19.18 -15.34 0.17
N ASP A 72 20.18 -14.53 -0.17
CA ASP A 72 21.58 -14.93 -0.21
C ASP A 72 22.46 -13.78 0.31
N ALA A 73 23.02 -13.99 1.50
CA ALA A 73 23.83 -12.98 2.20
C ALA A 73 25.14 -12.65 1.48
N GLU A 74 25.59 -13.47 0.52
CA GLU A 74 26.81 -13.24 -0.25
C GLU A 74 26.59 -12.27 -1.42
N LEU A 75 25.35 -11.87 -1.71
CA LEU A 75 25.03 -10.93 -2.79
C LEU A 75 25.52 -9.50 -2.52
N PHE A 76 26.06 -8.88 -3.58
CA PHE A 76 26.60 -7.52 -3.57
C PHE A 76 27.74 -7.32 -2.55
N PRO A 77 28.78 -8.16 -2.54
CA PRO A 77 29.88 -8.00 -1.62
C PRO A 77 30.61 -6.68 -1.92
N GLN A 78 30.90 -5.89 -0.87
CA GLN A 78 31.63 -4.61 -0.98
C GLN A 78 30.91 -3.54 -1.84
N ASP A 79 29.60 -3.64 -1.99
CA ASP A 79 28.78 -2.64 -2.68
C ASP A 79 28.35 -1.53 -1.71
N PHE A 80 29.04 -0.37 -1.79
CA PHE A 80 28.75 0.79 -0.95
C PHE A 80 27.35 1.37 -1.15
N ILE A 81 26.75 1.22 -2.33
CA ILE A 81 25.39 1.70 -2.61
C ILE A 81 24.39 0.82 -1.87
N ALA A 82 24.54 -0.51 -1.98
CA ALA A 82 23.72 -1.46 -1.24
C ALA A 82 23.83 -1.24 0.27
N ASP A 83 25.05 -1.06 0.79
CA ASP A 83 25.30 -0.82 2.21
C ASP A 83 24.67 0.49 2.70
N TYR A 84 24.77 1.55 1.91
CA TYR A 84 24.13 2.83 2.20
C TYR A 84 22.61 2.69 2.30
N PHE A 85 21.95 2.17 1.26
CA PHE A 85 20.49 2.03 1.23
C PHE A 85 19.97 1.07 2.30
N GLN A 86 20.72 0.00 2.61
CA GLN A 86 20.41 -0.90 3.72
C GLN A 86 20.49 -0.20 5.08
N SER A 87 21.48 0.67 5.29
CA SER A 87 21.69 1.39 6.55
C SER A 87 20.58 2.40 6.85
N VAL A 88 20.10 3.12 5.84
CA VAL A 88 19.06 4.16 5.98
C VAL A 88 17.64 3.62 5.91
N ALA A 89 17.44 2.39 5.44
CA ALA A 89 16.11 1.80 5.34
C ALA A 89 15.44 1.68 6.72
N PRO A 90 14.19 2.17 6.89
CA PRO A 90 13.46 2.07 8.15
C PRO A 90 13.30 0.63 8.61
N TRP A 91 13.42 0.39 9.92
CA TRP A 91 13.38 -0.96 10.47
C TRP A 91 12.08 -1.70 10.10
N GLY A 92 10.92 -1.04 10.18
CA GLY A 92 9.63 -1.66 9.85
C GLY A 92 9.53 -2.10 8.38
N TYR A 93 10.07 -1.28 7.48
CA TYR A 93 10.17 -1.61 6.06
C TYR A 93 11.08 -2.81 5.81
N LYS A 94 12.28 -2.83 6.44
CA LYS A 94 13.21 -3.96 6.34
C LYS A 94 12.61 -5.25 6.88
N THR A 95 11.99 -5.21 8.06
CA THR A 95 11.37 -6.38 8.69
C THR A 95 10.22 -6.92 7.85
N PHE A 96 9.39 -6.05 7.26
CA PHE A 96 8.30 -6.47 6.37
C PHE A 96 8.82 -7.27 5.17
N TYR A 97 9.82 -6.73 4.44
CA TYR A 97 10.41 -7.44 3.31
C TYR A 97 11.13 -8.71 3.75
N TRP A 98 11.92 -8.67 4.82
CA TRP A 98 12.63 -9.84 5.34
C TRP A 98 11.67 -10.99 5.69
N LEU A 99 10.54 -10.71 6.37
CA LEU A 99 9.55 -11.74 6.71
C LEU A 99 8.99 -12.42 5.46
N ILE A 100 8.60 -11.66 4.45
CA ILE A 100 8.00 -12.23 3.24
C ILE A 100 9.07 -12.93 2.39
N THR A 101 10.26 -12.37 2.29
CA THR A 101 11.38 -12.98 1.58
C THR A 101 11.89 -14.24 2.26
N SER A 102 11.79 -14.35 3.60
CA SER A 102 12.09 -15.59 4.33
C SER A 102 11.16 -16.76 3.96
N LEU A 103 10.00 -16.48 3.36
CA LEU A 103 9.08 -17.48 2.80
C LEU A 103 9.45 -17.88 1.35
N GLY A 104 10.58 -17.39 0.83
CA GLY A 104 11.08 -17.68 -0.52
C GLY A 104 10.55 -16.75 -1.61
N ILE A 105 9.87 -15.65 -1.25
CA ILE A 105 9.36 -14.67 -2.22
C ILE A 105 10.45 -13.65 -2.56
N ASP A 106 10.79 -13.52 -3.85
CA ASP A 106 11.76 -12.53 -4.30
C ASP A 106 11.30 -11.10 -3.94
N PRO A 107 12.16 -10.28 -3.33
CA PRO A 107 11.79 -8.94 -2.87
C PRO A 107 11.44 -7.99 -4.03
N ILE A 108 11.97 -8.19 -5.24
CA ILE A 108 11.59 -7.37 -6.41
C ILE A 108 10.17 -7.72 -6.84
N PHE A 109 9.82 -9.01 -6.89
CA PHE A 109 8.45 -9.43 -7.16
C PHE A 109 7.47 -8.93 -6.08
N LEU A 110 7.88 -8.97 -4.81
CA LEU A 110 7.10 -8.36 -3.73
C LEU A 110 6.90 -6.85 -3.97
N GLY A 111 7.95 -6.12 -4.36
CA GLY A 111 7.87 -4.70 -4.71
C GLY A 111 6.90 -4.40 -5.85
N LYS A 112 6.79 -5.28 -6.84
CA LYS A 112 5.82 -5.11 -7.96
C LYS A 112 4.37 -5.34 -7.52
N SER A 113 4.14 -6.22 -6.55
CA SER A 113 2.79 -6.61 -6.09
C SER A 113 2.29 -5.79 -4.89
N LEU A 114 3.20 -5.25 -4.08
CA LEU A 114 2.87 -4.47 -2.89
C LEU A 114 1.97 -3.24 -3.13
N PRO A 115 2.13 -2.45 -4.22
CA PRO A 115 1.29 -1.28 -4.49
C PRO A 115 -0.20 -1.60 -4.52
N ILE A 116 -0.58 -2.82 -4.91
CA ILE A 116 -1.98 -3.29 -4.95
C ILE A 116 -2.59 -3.26 -3.53
N PHE A 117 -1.88 -3.81 -2.57
CA PHE A 117 -2.35 -3.89 -1.18
C PHE A 117 -2.37 -2.51 -0.53
N LEU A 118 -1.33 -1.70 -0.76
CA LEU A 118 -1.24 -0.34 -0.23
C LEU A 118 -2.35 0.56 -0.82
N GLY A 119 -2.61 0.47 -2.12
CA GLY A 119 -3.69 1.17 -2.80
C GLY A 119 -5.07 0.77 -2.27
N LEU A 120 -5.31 -0.54 -2.07
CA LEU A 120 -6.56 -1.05 -1.50
C LEU A 120 -6.80 -0.52 -0.08
N ILE A 121 -5.81 -0.60 0.80
CA ILE A 121 -5.94 -0.12 2.19
C ILE A 121 -6.20 1.39 2.21
N SER A 122 -5.45 2.15 1.42
CA SER A 122 -5.61 3.61 1.31
C SER A 122 -7.03 3.97 0.81
N THR A 123 -7.54 3.23 -0.18
CA THR A 123 -8.90 3.40 -0.71
C THR A 123 -9.96 3.12 0.35
N ILE A 124 -9.81 2.03 1.11
CA ILE A 124 -10.76 1.66 2.18
C ILE A 124 -10.80 2.75 3.27
N TYR A 125 -9.65 3.26 3.68
CA TYR A 125 -9.58 4.33 4.67
C TYR A 125 -10.14 5.65 4.15
N CYS A 126 -9.81 6.04 2.91
CA CYS A 126 -10.35 7.24 2.29
C CYS A 126 -11.88 7.21 2.21
N PHE A 127 -12.44 6.10 1.70
CA PHE A 127 -13.88 5.90 1.62
C PHE A 127 -14.54 6.01 3.01
N GLY A 128 -13.97 5.31 4.00
CA GLY A 128 -14.48 5.30 5.36
C GLY A 128 -14.41 6.65 6.07
N ILE A 129 -13.30 7.39 5.93
CA ILE A 129 -13.10 8.72 6.53
C ILE A 129 -14.06 9.73 5.89
N SER A 130 -14.20 9.70 4.56
CA SER A 130 -15.12 10.58 3.83
C SER A 130 -16.54 10.49 4.37
N LEU A 131 -16.98 9.30 4.76
CA LEU A 131 -18.32 9.05 5.30
C LEU A 131 -18.48 9.49 6.76
N GLN A 132 -17.40 9.59 7.51
CA GLN A 132 -17.44 10.21 8.84
C GLN A 132 -17.63 11.72 8.75
N ILE A 133 -17.12 12.35 7.68
CA ILE A 133 -17.27 13.79 7.42
C ILE A 133 -18.66 14.08 6.86
N LEU A 134 -19.05 13.38 5.79
CA LEU A 134 -20.34 13.52 5.14
C LEU A 134 -20.88 12.13 4.76
N PRO A 135 -21.93 11.62 5.42
CA PRO A 135 -22.40 10.24 5.28
C PRO A 135 -23.18 9.98 3.98
N ILE A 136 -22.62 10.41 2.84
CA ILE A 136 -23.15 10.22 1.49
C ILE A 136 -22.19 9.27 0.75
N PRO A 137 -22.62 8.05 0.37
CA PRO A 137 -21.78 7.06 -0.30
C PRO A 137 -21.03 7.56 -1.55
N ALA A 138 -21.69 8.40 -2.35
CA ALA A 138 -21.09 9.02 -3.53
C ALA A 138 -19.87 9.89 -3.17
N VAL A 139 -19.88 10.56 -2.02
CA VAL A 139 -18.75 11.39 -1.56
C VAL A 139 -17.55 10.52 -1.19
N GLY A 140 -17.78 9.37 -0.56
CA GLY A 140 -16.73 8.37 -0.35
C GLY A 140 -16.11 7.88 -1.66
N PHE A 141 -16.95 7.61 -2.66
CA PHE A 141 -16.48 7.21 -3.99
C PHE A 141 -15.65 8.30 -4.67
N PHE A 142 -16.16 9.53 -4.81
CA PHE A 142 -15.44 10.59 -5.49
C PHE A 142 -14.12 10.97 -4.80
N SER A 143 -14.10 10.96 -3.46
CA SER A 143 -12.87 11.19 -2.70
C SER A 143 -11.84 10.09 -2.96
N SER A 144 -12.29 8.83 -2.96
CA SER A 144 -11.43 7.68 -3.24
C SER A 144 -10.96 7.64 -4.70
N LEU A 145 -11.79 8.10 -5.64
CA LEU A 145 -11.43 8.22 -7.05
C LEU A 145 -10.31 9.25 -7.23
N ILE A 146 -10.46 10.44 -6.66
CA ILE A 146 -9.44 11.49 -6.73
C ILE A 146 -8.13 11.03 -6.05
N LEU A 147 -8.24 10.37 -4.90
CA LEU A 147 -7.09 9.78 -4.23
C LEU A 147 -6.38 8.78 -5.14
N ASN A 148 -7.09 7.80 -5.69
CA ASN A 148 -6.47 6.81 -6.57
C ASN A 148 -5.87 7.45 -7.82
N GLN A 149 -6.55 8.42 -8.44
CA GLN A 149 -5.96 9.13 -9.57
C GLN A 149 -4.63 9.80 -9.19
N THR A 150 -4.53 10.37 -7.99
CA THR A 150 -3.29 10.98 -7.50
C THR A 150 -2.22 9.92 -7.24
N LEU A 151 -2.54 8.89 -6.44
CA LEU A 151 -1.58 7.86 -6.02
C LEU A 151 -1.00 7.05 -7.18
N TRP A 152 -1.82 6.76 -8.21
CA TRP A 152 -1.40 5.94 -9.35
C TRP A 152 -0.78 6.78 -10.48
N MET A 153 -0.88 8.11 -10.41
CA MET A 153 -0.12 9.01 -11.29
C MET A 153 1.22 9.43 -10.69
N GLU A 154 1.34 9.45 -9.36
CA GLU A 154 2.61 9.67 -8.67
C GLU A 154 3.46 8.38 -8.65
N ASP A 155 4.78 8.55 -8.67
CA ASP A 155 5.72 7.44 -8.64
C ASP A 155 5.83 6.77 -7.25
N ASP A 156 5.35 7.45 -6.21
CA ASP A 156 5.53 7.05 -4.81
C ASP A 156 4.88 5.69 -4.51
N LEU A 157 3.58 5.50 -4.81
CA LEU A 157 2.87 4.26 -4.51
C LEU A 157 3.44 3.08 -5.31
N VAL A 158 3.69 3.29 -6.60
CA VAL A 158 4.15 2.26 -7.55
C VAL A 158 5.57 1.79 -7.21
N SER A 159 6.40 2.66 -6.62
CA SER A 159 7.79 2.34 -6.24
C SER A 159 7.90 1.30 -5.11
N ALA A 160 6.84 1.09 -4.30
CA ALA A 160 6.88 0.22 -3.12
C ALA A 160 8.05 0.52 -2.15
N THR A 161 8.52 1.77 -2.13
CA THR A 161 9.55 2.28 -1.22
C THR A 161 8.98 2.52 0.18
N PRO A 162 9.79 2.85 1.19
CA PRO A 162 9.27 3.20 2.51
C PRO A 162 8.21 4.31 2.47
N ARG A 163 8.30 5.23 1.50
CA ARG A 163 7.35 6.33 1.31
C ARG A 163 5.95 5.85 0.91
N ALA A 164 5.85 4.77 0.14
CA ALA A 164 4.56 4.19 -0.27
C ALA A 164 3.70 3.76 0.94
N PHE A 165 4.32 3.43 2.07
CA PHE A 165 3.62 3.06 3.30
C PHE A 165 3.02 4.24 4.05
N PHE A 166 3.36 5.48 3.68
CA PHE A 166 2.80 6.67 4.32
C PHE A 166 1.28 6.72 4.17
N TYR A 167 0.76 6.54 2.96
CA TYR A 167 -0.67 6.68 2.66
C TYR A 167 -1.60 5.74 3.45
N PRO A 168 -1.30 4.44 3.64
CA PRO A 168 -2.15 3.58 4.46
C PRO A 168 -1.87 3.68 5.98
N LEU A 169 -0.74 4.23 6.43
CA LEU A 169 -0.35 4.20 7.85
C LEU A 169 -0.51 5.53 8.59
N PHE A 170 -0.51 6.66 7.88
CA PHE A 170 -0.53 8.01 8.44
C PHE A 170 -1.55 8.91 7.74
#